data_AF-A0A3B0SP94-F1
#
_entry.id   AF-A0A3B0SP94-F1
#
_cell.length_a   1.000
_cell.length_b   1.000
_cell.length_c   1.000
_cell.angle_alpha   90.00
_cell.angle_beta   90.00
_cell.angle_gamma   90.00
#
_symmetry.space_group_name_H-M   'P 1'
#
loop_
_entity.id
_entity.type
_entity.pdbx_description
1 polymer ?
#
loop_
_entity_poly.entity_id
_entity_poly.type
_entity_poly.pdbx_seq_one_letter_code
_entity_poly.pdbx_strand_id
1 'polypeptide(L)'
;MAASSVQYAEDRVAALRELARVTAADGLISVGLWSTPDRVDYRVVFAAVRDALPEPPQGDGPFGLSEPGTLEGLIEAAGMRVISDGEADCPFTYRDSETFWKANIAAGPLQGVMETVGEETLRTAVMKSAEPYRTDDGGFRFENAFRYVVAAPGT
;
A
#
# COMPACT_ATOMS: atom_id res chain seq x y z
N MET A 1 3.23 -6.90 -13.73
CA MET A 1 2.64 -5.90 -12.79
C MET A 1 3.22 -6.15 -11.41
N ALA A 2 3.61 -5.10 -10.70
CA ALA A 2 4.00 -5.13 -9.30
C ALA A 2 2.99 -4.30 -8.49
N ALA A 3 2.09 -4.99 -7.77
CA ALA A 3 1.03 -4.35 -6.99
C ALA A 3 1.44 -4.27 -5.51
N SER A 4 1.70 -3.05 -5.03
CA SER A 4 2.07 -2.71 -3.65
C SER A 4 3.20 -3.58 -3.08
N SER A 5 4.19 -3.94 -3.90
CA SER A 5 5.30 -4.80 -3.49
C SER A 5 6.66 -4.09 -3.49
N VAL A 6 6.93 -3.21 -4.45
CA VAL A 6 8.23 -2.53 -4.61
C VAL A 6 8.60 -1.70 -3.38
N GLN A 7 7.64 -1.07 -2.71
CA GLN A 7 7.86 -0.27 -1.50
C GLN A 7 8.49 -1.05 -0.34
N TYR A 8 8.31 -2.38 -0.30
CA TYR A 8 8.83 -3.28 0.73
C TYR A 8 10.18 -3.91 0.37
N ALA A 9 10.70 -3.66 -0.84
CA ALA A 9 12.03 -4.14 -1.21
C ALA A 9 13.12 -3.32 -0.48
N GLU A 10 14.13 -4.02 0.05
CA GLU A 10 15.30 -3.40 0.68
C GLU A 10 16.06 -2.51 -0.31
N ASP A 11 16.34 -3.03 -1.52
CA ASP A 11 16.81 -2.24 -2.66
C ASP A 11 15.72 -2.17 -3.73
N ARG A 12 14.97 -1.06 -3.68
CA ARG A 12 13.85 -0.80 -4.58
C ARG A 12 14.29 -0.66 -6.04
N VAL A 13 15.49 -0.12 -6.30
CA VAL A 13 16.01 0.05 -7.66
C VAL A 13 16.44 -1.31 -8.23
N ALA A 14 17.10 -2.14 -7.43
CA ALA A 14 17.44 -3.51 -7.83
C ALA A 14 16.18 -4.33 -8.15
N ALA A 15 15.13 -4.23 -7.33
CA ALA A 15 13.86 -4.90 -7.59
C ALA A 15 13.23 -4.44 -8.91
N LEU A 16 13.22 -3.14 -9.19
CA LEU A 16 12.72 -2.58 -10.45
C LEU A 16 13.56 -3.00 -11.66
N ARG A 17 14.89 -3.06 -11.53
CA ARG A 17 15.78 -3.60 -12.58
C ARG A 17 15.47 -5.05 -12.89
N GLU A 18 15.16 -5.84 -11.87
CA GLU A 18 14.79 -7.24 -12.07
C GLU A 18 13.45 -7.37 -12.81
N LEU A 19 12.47 -6.51 -12.50
CA LEU A 19 11.22 -6.43 -13.28
C LEU A 19 11.49 -6.10 -14.76
N ALA A 20 12.39 -5.15 -15.02
CA ALA A 20 12.81 -4.80 -16.38
C ALA A 20 13.47 -5.99 -17.09
N ARG A 21 14.40 -6.67 -16.41
CA ARG A 21 15.18 -7.79 -16.97
C ARG A 21 14.31 -8.98 -17.40
N VAL A 22 13.23 -9.27 -16.66
CA VAL A 22 12.34 -10.41 -16.97
C VAL A 22 11.21 -10.07 -17.93
N THR A 23 11.00 -8.79 -18.21
CA THR A 23 9.97 -8.34 -19.15
C THR A 23 10.51 -8.45 -20.59
N ALA A 24 9.66 -8.87 -21.53
CA ALA A 24 10.02 -8.88 -22.95
C ALA A 24 10.43 -7.47 -23.41
N ALA A 25 11.29 -7.38 -24.42
CA ALA A 25 11.83 -6.09 -24.89
C ALA A 25 10.75 -5.09 -25.35
N ASP A 26 9.61 -5.59 -25.83
CA ASP A 26 8.42 -4.84 -26.23
C ASP A 26 7.30 -4.83 -25.17
N GLY A 27 7.56 -5.41 -24.00
CA GLY A 27 6.62 -5.51 -22.89
C GLY A 27 6.50 -4.24 -22.06
N LEU A 28 5.46 -4.20 -21.23
CA LEU A 28 5.18 -3.11 -20.30
C LEU A 28 5.20 -3.60 -18.85
N ILE A 29 5.64 -2.73 -17.96
CA ILE A 29 5.71 -2.93 -16.52
C ILE A 29 4.78 -1.90 -15.90
N SER A 30 3.83 -2.35 -15.09
CA SER A 30 3.02 -1.48 -14.24
C SER A 30 3.44 -1.70 -12.79
N VAL A 31 3.73 -0.61 -12.09
CA VAL A 31 4.00 -0.59 -10.65
C VAL A 31 2.92 0.26 -10.00
N GLY A 32 2.17 -0.31 -9.07
CA GLY A 32 1.08 0.37 -8.37
C GLY A 32 1.25 0.32 -6.87
N LEU A 33 0.79 1.36 -6.18
CA LEU A 33 0.84 1.50 -4.72
C LEU A 33 -0.23 2.49 -4.25
N TRP A 34 -0.40 2.65 -2.94
CA TRP A 34 -1.35 3.60 -2.38
C TRP A 34 -1.15 5.01 -2.96
N SER A 35 -2.22 5.71 -3.32
CA SER A 35 -2.12 7.14 -3.68
C SER A 35 -1.72 7.98 -2.45
N THR A 36 -1.65 9.30 -2.60
CA THR A 36 -1.32 10.24 -1.53
C THR A 36 -2.27 10.07 -0.34
N PRO A 37 -1.80 10.37 0.90
CA PRO A 37 -2.60 10.16 2.09
C PRO A 37 -3.99 10.77 2.00
N ASP A 38 -4.16 11.97 1.43
CA ASP A 38 -5.46 12.64 1.29
C ASP A 38 -6.48 11.87 0.45
N ARG A 39 -6.03 11.00 -0.46
CA ARG A 39 -6.85 10.14 -1.34
C ARG A 39 -7.09 8.73 -0.78
N VAL A 40 -6.59 8.43 0.42
CA VAL A 40 -6.66 7.10 1.03
C VAL A 40 -7.26 7.19 2.44
N ASP A 41 -8.54 6.84 2.57
CA ASP A 41 -9.23 6.77 3.85
C ASP A 41 -8.56 5.77 4.81
N TYR A 42 -8.03 4.66 4.27
CA TYR A 42 -7.33 3.63 5.05
C TYR A 42 -6.09 4.13 5.81
N ARG A 43 -5.63 5.37 5.55
CA ARG A 43 -4.55 6.03 6.30
C ARG A 43 -4.78 6.02 7.81
N VAL A 44 -6.04 6.06 8.27
CA VAL A 44 -6.36 6.05 9.70
C VAL A 44 -6.00 4.71 10.35
N VAL A 45 -6.18 3.62 9.62
CA VAL A 45 -5.86 2.27 10.09
C VAL A 45 -4.35 2.12 10.15
N PHE A 46 -3.62 2.55 9.12
CA PHE A 46 -2.16 2.55 9.14
C PHE A 46 -1.58 3.38 10.29
N ALA A 47 -2.16 4.55 10.55
CA ALA A 47 -1.77 5.38 11.70
C ALA A 47 -2.02 4.66 13.02
N ALA A 48 -3.20 4.06 13.21
CA ALA A 48 -3.52 3.33 14.45
C ALA A 48 -2.63 2.10 14.66
N VAL A 49 -2.30 1.36 13.60
CA VAL A 49 -1.38 0.22 13.66
C VAL A 49 0.03 0.68 14.03
N ARG A 50 0.52 1.78 13.43
CA ARG A 50 1.81 2.39 13.77
C ARG A 50 1.85 2.84 15.23
N ASP A 51 0.81 3.51 15.69
CA ASP A 51 0.75 4.11 17.03
C ASP A 51 0.52 3.07 18.14
N ALA A 52 0.10 1.85 17.78
CA ALA A 52 -0.01 0.73 18.72
C ALA A 52 1.35 0.08 19.04
N LEU A 53 2.35 0.23 18.15
CA LEU A 53 3.67 -0.32 18.36
C LEU A 53 4.45 0.45 19.44
N PRO A 54 5.29 -0.23 20.23
CA PRO A 54 6.14 0.43 21.24
C PRO A 54 7.20 1.33 20.59
N GLU A 55 7.68 0.96 19.40
CA GLU A 55 8.60 1.74 18.59
C GLU A 55 8.04 1.90 17.17
N PRO A 56 8.15 3.09 16.55
CA PRO A 56 7.71 3.29 15.18
C PRO A 56 8.48 2.37 14.22
N PRO A 57 7.80 1.75 13.23
CA PRO A 57 8.46 0.97 12.20
C PRO A 57 9.40 1.86 11.39
N GLN A 58 10.55 1.31 11.01
CA GLN A 58 11.54 2.00 10.19
C GLN A 58 11.02 2.19 8.74
N GLY A 59 11.57 3.19 8.06
CA GLY A 59 11.25 3.51 6.66
C GLY A 59 10.27 4.67 6.50
N ASP A 60 9.79 4.84 5.28
CA ASP A 60 8.90 5.92 4.84
C ASP A 60 7.41 5.54 4.88
N GLY A 61 7.09 4.31 5.27
CA GLY A 61 5.72 3.82 5.45
C GLY A 61 4.97 3.55 4.14
N PRO A 62 3.66 3.25 4.20
CA PRO A 62 2.88 2.83 3.03
C PRO A 62 2.74 3.91 1.95
N PHE A 63 3.01 5.16 2.28
CA PHE A 63 2.87 6.32 1.40
C PHE A 63 4.21 6.90 0.90
N GLY A 64 5.35 6.28 1.26
CA GLY A 64 6.67 6.84 0.99
C GLY A 64 7.01 7.06 -0.48
N LEU A 65 6.32 6.37 -1.39
CA LEU A 65 6.46 6.51 -2.84
C LEU A 65 5.21 7.13 -3.50
N SER A 66 4.29 7.69 -2.70
CA SER A 66 2.96 8.10 -3.19
C SER A 66 2.93 9.48 -3.83
N GLU A 67 3.89 10.35 -3.52
CA GLU A 67 3.93 11.71 -4.10
C GLU A 67 4.29 11.70 -5.60
N PRO A 68 3.65 12.54 -6.43
CA PRO A 68 3.95 12.65 -7.86
C PRO A 68 5.46 12.81 -8.13
N GLY A 69 5.97 12.08 -9.12
CA GLY A 69 7.39 12.07 -9.49
C GLY A 69 8.27 11.13 -8.66
N THR A 70 7.82 10.66 -7.49
CA THR A 70 8.65 9.81 -6.62
C THR A 70 8.81 8.40 -7.21
N LEU A 71 7.71 7.75 -7.58
CA LEU A 71 7.74 6.42 -8.18
C LEU A 71 8.33 6.45 -9.60
N GLU A 72 8.00 7.49 -10.36
CA GLU A 72 8.53 7.75 -11.71
C GLU A 72 10.04 7.88 -11.68
N GLY A 73 10.60 8.74 -10.82
CA GLY A 73 12.04 8.93 -10.70
C GLY A 73 12.76 7.66 -10.25
N LEU A 74 12.13 6.82 -9.41
CA LEU A 74 12.68 5.54 -9.00
C LEU A 74 12.72 4.52 -10.17
N ILE A 75 11.68 4.51 -11.00
CA ILE A 75 11.59 3.69 -12.22
C ILE A 75 12.64 4.14 -13.25
N GLU A 76 12.84 5.45 -13.42
CA GLU A 76 13.87 6.01 -14.30
C GLU A 76 15.28 5.69 -13.80
N ALA A 77 15.53 5.76 -12.48
CA ALA A 77 16.80 5.37 -11.87
C ALA A 77 17.12 3.87 -12.04
N ALA A 78 16.08 3.04 -12.26
CA ALA A 78 16.22 1.64 -12.64
C ALA A 78 16.51 1.44 -14.15
N GLY A 79 16.59 2.52 -14.94
CA GLY A 79 16.91 2.50 -16.37
C GLY A 79 15.71 2.23 -17.27
N MET A 80 14.49 2.29 -16.75
CA MET A 80 13.26 2.16 -17.55
C MET A 80 12.80 3.50 -18.10
N ARG A 81 11.97 3.46 -19.14
CA ARG A 81 11.29 4.63 -19.69
C ARG A 81 9.85 4.67 -19.19
N VAL A 82 9.49 5.71 -18.44
CA VAL A 82 8.09 5.96 -18.05
C VAL A 82 7.26 6.27 -19.30
N ILE A 83 6.12 5.61 -19.43
CA ILE A 83 5.18 5.75 -20.55
C ILE A 83 3.96 6.57 -20.13
N SER A 84 3.44 6.30 -18.95
CA SER A 84 2.28 7.00 -18.39
C SER A 84 2.16 6.72 -16.89
N ASP A 85 1.53 7.62 -16.16
CA ASP A 85 1.06 7.42 -14.80
C ASP A 85 -0.46 7.60 -14.71
N GLY A 86 -1.05 7.22 -13.58
CA GLY A 86 -2.47 7.42 -13.32
C GLY A 86 -2.88 6.96 -11.94
N GLU A 87 -4.18 7.12 -11.65
CA GLU A 87 -4.82 6.64 -10.44
C GLU A 87 -6.03 5.76 -10.75
N ALA A 88 -6.31 4.83 -9.86
CA ALA A 88 -7.50 4.01 -9.87
C ALA A 88 -8.20 4.12 -8.51
N ASP A 89 -9.46 4.56 -8.53
CA ASP A 89 -10.33 4.51 -7.36
C ASP A 89 -10.62 3.03 -7.02
N CYS A 90 -10.40 2.67 -5.76
CA CYS A 90 -10.50 1.32 -5.23
C CYS A 90 -11.19 1.33 -3.86
N PRO A 91 -12.52 1.54 -3.83
CA PRO A 91 -13.25 1.53 -2.58
C PRO A 91 -13.20 0.15 -1.93
N PHE A 92 -12.89 0.12 -0.63
CA PHE A 92 -12.94 -1.11 0.16
C PHE A 92 -14.24 -1.15 0.94
N THR A 93 -14.98 -2.25 0.80
CA THR A 93 -16.23 -2.48 1.53
C THR A 93 -16.13 -3.75 2.33
N TYR A 94 -16.48 -3.67 3.61
CA TYR A 94 -16.54 -4.81 4.52
C TYR A 94 -17.95 -4.92 5.07
N ARG A 95 -18.53 -6.12 4.99
CA ARG A 95 -19.91 -6.37 5.43
C ARG A 95 -20.10 -6.14 6.93
N ASP A 96 -19.09 -6.46 7.72
CA ASP A 96 -19.15 -6.44 9.17
C ASP A 96 -17.75 -6.32 9.78
N SER A 97 -17.75 -6.09 11.10
CA SER A 97 -16.58 -6.04 11.97
C SER A 97 -15.67 -7.26 11.89
N GLU A 98 -16.23 -8.46 11.71
CA GLU A 98 -15.44 -9.69 11.66
C GLU A 98 -14.69 -9.82 10.32
N THR A 99 -15.38 -9.51 9.23
CA THR A 99 -14.83 -9.48 7.87
C THR A 99 -13.73 -8.43 7.75
N PHE A 100 -13.97 -7.24 8.30
CA PHE A 100 -12.95 -6.18 8.37
C PHE A 100 -11.72 -6.62 9.16
N TRP A 101 -11.93 -7.24 10.34
CA TRP A 101 -10.83 -7.75 11.15
C TRP A 101 -10.02 -8.82 10.41
N LYS A 102 -10.70 -9.82 9.83
CA LYS A 102 -10.06 -10.89 9.05
C LYS A 102 -9.24 -10.35 7.88
N ALA A 103 -9.74 -9.34 7.16
CA ALA A 103 -9.01 -8.73 6.06
C ALA A 103 -7.72 -8.04 6.52
N ASN A 104 -7.73 -7.40 7.69
CA ASN A 104 -6.56 -6.74 8.27
C ASN A 104 -5.49 -7.76 8.68
N ILE A 105 -5.86 -8.80 9.44
CA ILE A 105 -4.89 -9.80 9.90
C ILE A 105 -4.43 -10.78 8.81
N ALA A 106 -5.06 -10.76 7.63
CA ALA A 106 -4.56 -11.46 6.46
C ALA A 106 -3.31 -10.79 5.84
N ALA A 107 -3.07 -9.51 6.15
CA ALA A 107 -1.90 -8.78 5.68
C ALA A 107 -0.67 -9.09 6.55
N GLY A 108 0.43 -9.51 5.91
CA GLY A 108 1.69 -9.86 6.59
C GLY A 108 2.20 -8.81 7.59
N PRO A 109 2.23 -7.49 7.26
CA PRO A 109 2.65 -6.48 8.21
C PRO A 109 1.83 -6.47 9.52
N LEU A 110 0.50 -6.67 9.43
CA LEU A 110 -0.35 -6.67 10.61
C LEU A 110 -0.19 -7.95 11.45
N GLN A 111 0.20 -9.08 10.84
CA GLN A 111 0.58 -10.28 11.58
C GLN A 111 1.81 -10.03 12.45
N GLY A 112 2.86 -9.38 11.91
CA GLY A 112 4.05 -9.03 12.70
C GLY A 112 3.75 -8.04 13.83
N VAL A 113 2.85 -7.07 13.60
CA VAL A 113 2.40 -6.16 14.67
C VAL A 113 1.62 -6.94 15.74
N MET A 114 0.75 -7.86 15.34
CA MET A 114 -0.04 -8.69 16.26
C MET A 114 0.85 -9.53 17.18
N GLU A 115 1.95 -10.10 16.67
CA GLU A 115 2.94 -10.81 17.48
C GLU A 115 3.62 -9.91 18.51
N THR A 116 3.75 -8.61 18.22
CA THR A 116 4.42 -7.63 19.07
C THR A 116 3.51 -7.09 20.18
N VAL A 117 2.27 -6.69 19.84
CA VAL A 117 1.37 -5.97 20.77
C VAL A 117 0.21 -6.82 21.30
N GLY A 118 0.03 -8.02 20.74
CA GLY A 118 -1.09 -8.90 21.03
C GLY A 118 -2.36 -8.60 20.22
N GLU A 119 -3.17 -9.63 20.00
CA GLU A 119 -4.39 -9.56 19.17
C GLU A 119 -5.39 -8.51 19.69
N GLU A 120 -5.68 -8.51 20.99
CA GLU A 120 -6.69 -7.63 21.58
C GLU A 120 -6.32 -6.15 21.45
N THR A 121 -5.05 -5.80 21.72
CA THR A 121 -4.51 -4.44 21.57
C THR A 121 -4.64 -3.97 20.13
N LEU A 122 -4.17 -4.78 19.18
CA LEU A 122 -4.21 -4.44 17.76
C LEU A 122 -5.64 -4.33 17.26
N ARG A 123 -6.51 -5.28 17.61
CA ARG A 123 -7.92 -5.28 17.22
C ARG A 123 -8.62 -4.04 17.74
N THR A 124 -8.41 -3.67 19.00
CA THR A 124 -9.00 -2.47 19.58
C THR A 124 -8.58 -1.20 18.83
N ALA A 125 -7.27 -1.08 18.53
CA ALA A 125 -6.75 0.07 17.79
C ALA A 125 -7.35 0.17 16.37
N VAL A 126 -7.34 -0.94 15.63
CA VAL A 126 -7.87 -1.02 14.26
C VAL A 126 -9.37 -0.70 14.24
N MET A 127 -10.17 -1.34 15.10
CA MET A 127 -11.63 -1.13 15.12
C MET A 127 -11.99 0.31 15.50
N LYS A 128 -11.31 0.88 16.51
CA LYS A 128 -11.54 2.28 16.90
C LYS A 128 -11.21 3.25 15.77
N SER A 129 -10.14 3.00 15.02
CA SER A 129 -9.73 3.87 13.90
C SER A 129 -10.73 3.85 12.75
N ALA A 130 -11.41 2.72 12.54
CA ALA A 130 -12.34 2.50 11.45
C ALA A 130 -13.75 3.06 11.72
N GLU A 131 -14.08 3.41 12.97
CA GLU A 131 -15.42 3.84 13.36
C GLU A 131 -16.01 5.00 12.53
N PRO A 132 -15.23 6.04 12.13
CA PRO A 132 -15.74 7.10 11.26
C PRO A 132 -16.22 6.62 9.87
N TYR A 133 -15.83 5.42 9.47
CA TYR A 133 -16.13 4.79 8.17
C TYR A 133 -17.20 3.71 8.28
N ARG A 134 -17.86 3.59 9.45
CA ARG A 134 -18.95 2.65 9.65
C ARG A 134 -20.15 3.04 8.79
N THR A 135 -20.74 2.04 8.14
CA THR A 135 -21.96 2.20 7.33
C THR A 135 -23.21 1.88 8.15
N ASP A 136 -24.38 2.37 7.70
CA ASP A 136 -25.66 2.17 8.40
C ASP A 136 -26.06 0.69 8.55
N ASP A 137 -25.56 -0.17 7.64
CA ASP A 137 -25.76 -1.62 7.68
C ASP A 137 -24.79 -2.34 8.64
N GLY A 138 -23.96 -1.61 9.38
CA GLY A 138 -23.03 -2.13 10.38
C GLY A 138 -21.67 -2.55 9.82
N GLY A 139 -21.45 -2.40 8.51
CA GLY A 139 -20.18 -2.63 7.84
C GLY A 139 -19.22 -1.44 7.90
N PHE A 140 -18.24 -1.43 6.98
CA PHE A 140 -17.32 -0.32 6.78
C PHE A 140 -17.11 -0.04 5.29
N ARG A 141 -16.95 1.23 4.94
CA ARG A 141 -16.58 1.66 3.59
C ARG A 141 -15.47 2.69 3.63
N PHE A 142 -14.38 2.40 2.93
CA PHE A 142 -13.23 3.30 2.77
C PHE A 142 -13.10 3.68 1.30
N GLU A 143 -13.10 4.96 1.00
CA GLU A 143 -12.74 5.47 -0.32
C GLU A 143 -11.21 5.54 -0.39
N ASN A 144 -10.63 4.71 -1.25
CA ASN A 144 -9.19 4.68 -1.44
C ASN A 144 -8.86 4.85 -2.91
N ALA A 145 -7.71 5.44 -3.19
CA ALA A 145 -7.10 5.41 -4.51
C ALA A 145 -5.74 4.71 -4.47
N PHE A 146 -5.42 4.03 -5.56
CA PHE A 146 -4.07 3.55 -5.86
C PHE A 146 -3.52 4.32 -7.03
N ARG A 147 -2.29 4.81 -6.92
CA ARG A 147 -1.56 5.34 -8.07
C ARG A 147 -0.77 4.23 -8.74
N TYR A 148 -0.55 4.35 -10.03
CA TYR A 148 0.29 3.44 -10.78
C TYR A 148 1.13 4.19 -11.82
N VAL A 149 2.29 3.61 -12.15
CA VAL A 149 3.16 4.05 -13.23
C VAL A 149 3.38 2.89 -14.18
N VAL A 150 3.21 3.14 -15.47
CA VAL A 150 3.49 2.21 -16.57
C VAL A 150 4.79 2.63 -17.23
N ALA A 151 5.69 1.67 -17.40
CA ALA A 151 7.01 1.85 -18.00
C ALA A 151 7.34 0.74 -19.00
N ALA A 152 8.29 1.01 -19.88
CA ALA A 152 8.88 0.03 -20.76
C ALA A 152 10.35 -0.20 -20.35
N PRO A 153 10.92 -1.40 -20.61
CA PRO A 153 12.36 -1.63 -20.44
C PRO A 153 13.21 -0.57 -21.16
N GLY A 154 14.35 -0.22 -20.57
CA GLY A 154 15.36 0.62 -21.22
C GLY A 154 15.95 -0.08 -22.45
N THR A 155 16.40 0.72 -23.42
CA THR A 155 17.15 0.24 -24.58
C THR A 155 18.59 -0.08 -24.22
#